data_AF-A0A840FYT1-F1
#
_entry.id   AF-A0A840FYT1-F1
#
_cell.length_a   1.000
_cell.length_b   1.000
_cell.length_c   1.000
_cell.angle_alpha   90.00
_cell.angle_beta   90.00
_cell.angle_gamma   90.00
#
_symmetry.space_group_name_H-M   'P 1'
#
loop_
_entity.id
_entity.type
_entity.pdbx_description
1 polymer ?
#
loop_
_entity_poly.entity_id
_entity_poly.type
_entity_poly.pdbx_seq_one_letter_code
_entity_poly.pdbx_strand_id
1 'polypeptide(L)'
;MPPIKPACLAALSQHIGASKGITAAALARQLHAGQRGVRTAITDLRMDGVAVCGHPRSGYYIAENAAELEETCRFLDNRALHSLTLASRLRRVPLADLLGQLKLRT
;
A
#
# COMPACT_ATOMS: atom_id res chain seq x y z
N MET A 1 -16.22 -8.75 -17.50
CA MET A 1 -15.78 -7.55 -16.75
C MET A 1 -14.39 -7.18 -17.22
N PRO A 2 -14.08 -5.89 -17.43
CA PRO A 2 -12.71 -5.47 -17.72
C PRO A 2 -11.76 -5.92 -16.59
N PRO A 3 -10.50 -6.23 -16.90
CA PRO A 3 -9.52 -6.52 -15.85
C PRO A 3 -9.46 -5.35 -14.87
N ILE A 4 -9.55 -5.66 -13.57
CA ILE A 4 -9.77 -4.66 -12.53
C ILE A 4 -8.57 -3.70 -12.37
N LYS A 5 -7.36 -4.16 -12.69
CA LYS A 5 -6.11 -3.39 -12.61
C LYS A 5 -6.10 -2.15 -13.52
N PRO A 6 -6.25 -2.26 -14.85
CA PRO A 6 -6.29 -1.09 -15.73
C PRO A 6 -7.49 -0.18 -15.47
N ALA A 7 -8.65 -0.74 -15.10
CA ALA A 7 -9.81 0.07 -14.71
C ALA A 7 -9.54 0.88 -13.43
N CYS A 8 -8.83 0.29 -12.46
CA CYS A 8 -8.40 0.95 -11.23
C CYS A 8 -7.43 2.10 -11.53
N LEU A 9 -6.43 1.87 -12.39
CA LEU A 9 -5.49 2.92 -12.81
C LEU A 9 -6.22 4.08 -13.51
N ALA A 10 -7.12 3.78 -14.44
CA ALA A 10 -7.92 4.78 -15.13
C ALA A 10 -8.76 5.61 -14.15
N ALA A 11 -9.40 4.98 -13.17
CA ALA A 11 -10.13 5.69 -12.12
C ALA A 11 -9.21 6.58 -11.29
N LEU A 12 -8.07 6.05 -10.81
CA LEU A 12 -7.10 6.79 -9.99
C LEU A 12 -6.43 7.95 -10.72
N SER A 13 -6.40 7.97 -12.06
CA SER A 13 -5.91 9.11 -12.84
C SER A 13 -6.68 10.42 -12.56
N GLN A 14 -7.91 10.31 -12.06
CA GLN A 14 -8.74 11.45 -11.64
C GLN A 14 -8.52 11.86 -10.17
N HIS A 15 -7.71 11.09 -9.43
CA HIS A 15 -7.42 11.25 -8.02
C HIS A 15 -5.92 11.48 -7.82
N ILE A 16 -5.44 12.65 -8.23
CA ILE A 16 -4.04 13.08 -8.06
C ILE A 16 -3.94 13.92 -6.78
N GLY A 17 -3.03 13.53 -5.89
CA GLY A 17 -2.82 14.19 -4.61
C GLY A 17 -3.71 13.64 -3.48
N ALA A 18 -3.22 13.71 -2.25
CA ALA A 18 -3.90 13.18 -1.07
C ALA A 18 -5.25 13.85 -0.79
N SER A 19 -5.38 15.13 -1.15
CA SER A 19 -6.62 15.92 -1.02
C SER A 19 -7.75 15.39 -1.90
N LYS A 20 -7.42 14.68 -2.99
CA LYS A 20 -8.39 14.07 -3.91
C LYS A 20 -8.52 12.57 -3.73
N GLY A 21 -8.02 12.00 -2.63
CA GLY A 21 -8.03 10.55 -2.46
C GLY A 21 -9.43 9.93 -2.36
N ILE A 22 -9.52 8.67 -2.78
CA ILE A 22 -10.77 7.91 -2.83
C ILE A 22 -10.73 6.69 -1.91
N THR A 23 -11.77 6.49 -1.11
CA THR A 23 -11.84 5.32 -0.22
C THR A 23 -11.94 4.02 -1.00
N ALA A 24 -11.45 2.91 -0.43
CA ALA A 24 -11.58 1.58 -1.03
C ALA A 24 -13.04 1.21 -1.35
N ALA A 25 -13.99 1.66 -0.51
CA ALA A 25 -15.41 1.41 -0.69
C ALA A 25 -16.00 2.20 -1.86
N ALA A 26 -15.64 3.48 -1.99
CA ALA A 26 -16.07 4.32 -3.12
C ALA A 26 -15.47 3.82 -4.44
N LEU A 27 -14.18 3.50 -4.46
CA LEU A 27 -13.49 2.95 -5.63
C LEU A 27 -14.09 1.60 -6.05
N ALA A 28 -14.39 0.72 -5.09
CA ALA A 28 -15.06 -0.55 -5.35
C ALA A 28 -16.44 -0.37 -6.00
N ARG A 29 -17.22 0.61 -5.53
CA ARG A 29 -18.52 0.96 -6.11
C ARG A 29 -18.38 1.47 -7.54
N GLN A 30 -17.43 2.38 -7.79
CA GLN A 30 -17.15 2.93 -9.11
C GLN A 30 -16.71 1.86 -10.11
N LEU A 31 -15.93 0.87 -9.67
CA LEU A 31 -15.43 -0.22 -10.50
C LEU A 31 -16.38 -1.42 -10.60
N HIS A 32 -17.57 -1.35 -9.96
CA HIS A 32 -18.51 -2.46 -9.83
C HIS A 32 -17.84 -3.76 -9.33
N ALA A 33 -16.93 -3.64 -8.36
CA ALA A 33 -16.11 -4.74 -7.87
C ALA A 33 -16.13 -4.84 -6.34
N GLY A 34 -15.65 -5.96 -5.80
CA GLY A 34 -15.45 -6.11 -4.36
C GLY A 34 -14.23 -5.34 -3.86
N GLN A 35 -14.28 -4.81 -2.64
CA GLN A 35 -13.13 -4.07 -2.07
C GLN A 35 -11.86 -4.93 -1.99
N ARG A 36 -11.98 -6.26 -1.84
CA ARG A 36 -10.83 -7.17 -1.88
C ARG A 36 -10.13 -7.12 -3.24
N GLY A 37 -10.89 -7.16 -4.33
CA GLY A 37 -10.35 -7.05 -5.69
C GLY A 37 -9.68 -5.71 -5.95
N VAL A 38 -10.26 -4.62 -5.43
CA VAL A 38 -9.63 -3.28 -5.48
C VAL A 38 -8.28 -3.30 -4.75
N ARG A 39 -8.23 -3.80 -3.51
CA ARG A 39 -6.97 -3.87 -2.74
C ARG A 39 -5.90 -4.71 -3.46
N THR A 40 -6.30 -5.82 -4.10
CA THR A 40 -5.38 -6.60 -4.94
C THR A 40 -4.84 -5.77 -6.10
N ALA A 41 -5.71 -5.11 -6.88
CA ALA A 41 -5.26 -4.26 -7.99
C ALA A 41 -4.36 -3.10 -7.54
N ILE A 42 -4.63 -2.47 -6.38
CA ILE A 42 -3.75 -1.44 -5.83
C ILE A 42 -2.36 -2.01 -5.55
N THR A 43 -2.28 -3.20 -4.94
CA THR A 43 -1.00 -3.89 -4.72
C THR A 43 -0.31 -4.16 -6.05
N ASP A 44 -1.00 -4.72 -7.04
CA ASP A 44 -0.41 -5.04 -8.34
C ASP A 44 0.12 -3.77 -9.04
N LEU A 45 -0.62 -2.65 -8.99
CA LEU A 45 -0.16 -1.37 -9.54
C LEU A 45 1.12 -0.87 -8.85
N ARG A 46 1.22 -1.04 -7.53
CA ARG A 46 2.44 -0.67 -6.79
C ARG A 46 3.62 -1.58 -7.16
N MET A 47 3.36 -2.88 -7.36
CA MET A 47 4.39 -3.82 -7.81
C MET A 47 4.88 -3.49 -9.23
N ASP A 48 4.01 -2.93 -10.07
CA ASP A 48 4.36 -2.41 -11.40
C ASP A 48 5.10 -1.05 -11.33
N GLY A 49 5.36 -0.51 -10.14
CA GLY A 49 6.04 0.78 -9.93
C GLY A 49 5.15 2.02 -10.09
N VAL A 50 3.83 1.85 -10.18
CA VAL A 50 2.91 3.00 -10.22
C VAL A 50 2.86 3.64 -8.84
N ALA A 51 2.98 4.96 -8.78
CA ALA A 51 2.99 5.78 -7.55
C ALA A 51 1.59 5.91 -6.89
N VAL A 52 0.91 4.78 -6.70
CA VAL A 52 -0.40 4.71 -6.03
C VAL A 52 -0.20 4.78 -4.53
N CYS A 53 -0.48 5.96 -3.97
CA CYS A 53 -0.43 6.24 -2.55
C CYS A 53 -1.65 5.69 -1.83
N GLY A 54 -1.57 5.56 -0.50
CA GLY A 54 -2.73 5.13 0.27
C GLY A 54 -2.55 5.17 1.78
N HIS A 55 -3.48 5.82 2.46
CA HIS A 55 -3.54 5.92 3.91
C HIS A 55 -5.00 5.83 4.39
N PRO A 56 -5.32 5.23 5.56
CA PRO A 56 -6.70 5.14 6.05
C PRO A 56 -7.45 6.48 6.12
N ARG A 57 -6.74 7.61 6.31
CA ARG A 57 -7.32 8.95 6.38
C ARG A 57 -7.66 9.56 5.00
N SER A 58 -6.88 9.25 3.97
CA SER A 58 -7.00 9.87 2.63
C SER A 58 -7.58 8.94 1.57
N GLY A 59 -7.62 7.63 1.82
CA GLY A 59 -7.91 6.66 0.76
C GLY A 59 -6.74 6.50 -0.22
N TYR A 60 -7.03 6.04 -1.43
CA TYR A 60 -6.07 5.80 -2.52
C TYR A 60 -6.04 6.97 -3.50
N TYR A 61 -4.86 7.26 -4.04
CA TYR A 61 -4.63 8.35 -5.00
C TYR A 61 -3.31 8.12 -5.73
N ILE A 62 -3.06 8.81 -6.84
CA ILE A 62 -1.74 8.91 -7.47
C ILE A 62 -1.00 10.07 -6.83
N ALA A 63 0.26 9.86 -6.45
CA ALA A 63 1.10 10.91 -5.87
C ALA A 63 1.14 12.15 -6.78
N GLU A 64 0.84 13.31 -6.23
CA GLU A 64 1.04 14.60 -6.90
C GLU A 64 2.51 15.04 -6.82
N ASN A 65 3.19 14.65 -5.75
CA ASN A 65 4.58 15.02 -5.48
C ASN A 65 5.35 13.91 -4.74
N ALA A 66 6.67 14.07 -4.65
CA ALA A 66 7.55 13.09 -4.03
C ALA A 66 7.27 12.90 -2.53
N ALA A 67 6.83 13.94 -1.82
CA ALA A 67 6.58 13.84 -0.37
C ALA A 67 5.40 12.91 -0.05
N GLU A 68 4.35 12.92 -0.87
CA GLU A 68 3.22 12.00 -0.72
C GLU A 68 3.60 10.53 -0.97
N LEU A 69 4.46 10.31 -1.97
CA LEU A 69 5.00 8.98 -2.25
C LEU A 69 5.87 8.50 -1.07
N GLU A 70 6.76 9.36 -0.57
CA GLU A 70 7.61 9.06 0.57
C GLU A 70 6.79 8.77 1.84
N GLU A 71 5.74 9.54 2.10
CA GLU A 71 4.81 9.28 3.21
C GLU A 71 4.15 7.90 3.07
N THR A 72 3.73 7.52 1.85
CA THR A 72 3.18 6.18 1.59
C THR A 72 4.23 5.10 1.84
N CYS A 73 5.46 5.25 1.36
CA CYS A 73 6.54 4.31 1.61
C CYS A 73 6.79 4.14 3.12
N ARG A 74 6.89 5.25 3.86
CA ARG A 74 7.06 5.24 5.32
C ARG A 74 5.90 4.54 6.03
N PHE A 75 4.66 4.73 5.56
CA PHE A 75 3.51 4.01 6.09
C PHE A 75 3.61 2.49 5.85
N LEU A 76 4.05 2.08 4.65
CA LEU A 76 4.25 0.67 4.31
C LEU A 76 5.36 0.05 5.15
N ASP A 77 6.48 0.75 5.34
CA ASP A 77 7.61 0.30 6.17
C ASP A 77 7.17 0.10 7.62
N ASN A 78 6.47 1.09 8.20
CA ASN A 78 5.95 1.00 9.56
C ASN A 78 4.98 -0.18 9.72
N ARG A 79 4.10 -0.39 8.74
CA ARG A 79 3.17 -1.53 8.75
C ARG A 79 3.91 -2.86 8.67
N ALA A 80 4.92 -2.97 7.81
CA ALA A 80 5.74 -4.16 7.67
C ALA A 80 6.49 -4.46 8.97
N LEU A 81 7.18 -3.46 9.54
CA LEU A 81 7.89 -3.59 10.82
C LEU A 81 6.98 -3.99 11.97
N HIS A 82 5.75 -3.46 12.02
CA HIS A 82 4.77 -3.87 13.02
C HIS A 82 4.44 -5.35 12.91
N SER A 83 4.08 -5.84 11.71
CA SER A 83 3.78 -7.26 11.48
C SER A 83 4.99 -8.17 11.75
N LEU A 84 6.20 -7.75 11.37
CA LEU A 84 7.43 -8.48 11.65
C LEU A 84 7.74 -8.54 13.15
N THR A 85 7.48 -7.46 13.87
CA THR A 85 7.61 -7.42 15.33
C THR A 85 6.64 -8.41 15.99
N LEU A 86 5.38 -8.44 15.56
CA LEU A 86 4.41 -9.44 16.05
C LEU A 86 4.89 -10.87 15.76
N ALA A 87 5.37 -11.14 14.55
CA ALA A 87 5.92 -12.45 14.18
C ALA A 87 7.13 -12.84 15.05
N SER A 88 8.02 -11.89 15.35
CA SER A 88 9.18 -12.09 16.24
C SER A 88 8.72 -12.50 17.65
N ARG A 89 7.71 -11.82 18.21
CA ARG A 89 7.17 -12.17 19.54
C ARG A 89 6.52 -13.55 19.56
N LEU A 90 5.70 -13.86 18.55
CA LEU A 90 5.02 -15.16 18.44
C LEU A 90 6.00 -16.32 18.28
N ARG A 91 7.06 -16.12 17.51
CA ARG A 91 8.12 -17.12 17.28
C ARG A 91 9.17 -17.17 18.40
N ARG A 92 9.15 -16.20 19.32
CA ARG A 92 10.16 -16.01 20.38
C ARG A 92 11.59 -15.89 19.83
N VAL A 93 11.74 -15.25 18.67
CA VAL A 93 13.03 -14.99 18.02
C VAL A 93 13.24 -13.48 17.98
N PRO A 94 14.43 -12.95 18.31
CA PRO A 94 14.73 -11.52 18.15
C PRO A 94 14.38 -11.01 16.75
N LEU A 95 13.88 -9.77 16.65
CA LEU A 95 13.47 -9.19 15.37
C LEU A 95 14.63 -9.14 14.35
N ALA A 96 15.84 -8.83 14.81
CA ALA A 96 17.05 -8.83 13.98
C ALA A 96 17.33 -10.21 13.37
N ASP A 97 17.15 -11.28 14.15
CA ASP A 97 17.33 -12.65 13.68
C ASP A 97 16.22 -13.05 12.70
N LEU A 98 14.97 -12.62 12.94
CA LEU A 98 13.84 -12.87 12.03
C LEU A 98 14.04 -12.23 10.65
N LEU A 99 14.68 -11.06 10.60
CA LEU A 99 14.98 -10.34 9.36
C LEU A 99 16.23 -10.85 8.64
N GLY A 100 16.93 -11.83 9.23
CA GLY A 100 18.10 -12.47 8.62
C GLY A 100 19.36 -11.59 8.56
N GLN A 101 19.35 -10.36 9.10
CA GLN A 101 20.49 -9.43 9.06
C GLN A 101 20.62 -8.59 10.34
N LEU A 102 21.59 -8.96 11.19
CA LEU A 102 22.80 -8.18 11.57
C LEU A 102 23.42 -8.79 12.84
N LYS A 103 24.18 -9.89 12.68
CA LYS A 103 25.24 -10.21 13.63
C LYS A 103 26.40 -9.26 13.34
N LEU A 104 26.58 -8.21 14.15
CA LEU A 104 27.90 -7.61 14.29
C LEU A 104 28.79 -8.67 14.94
N ARG A 105 29.77 -9.16 14.18
CA ARG A 105 30.89 -9.90 14.78
C ARG A 105 31.70 -8.88 15.57
N THR A 106 31.64 -8.98 16.88
CA THR A 106 32.67 -8.48 17.80
C THR A 106 33.19 -9.65 18.57
#